data_AF-A0A951IIZ7-F1
#
_entry.id   AF-A0A951IIZ7-F1
#
_cell.length_a   1.000
_cell.length_b   1.000
_cell.length_c   1.000
_cell.angle_alpha   90.00
_cell.angle_beta   90.00
_cell.angle_gamma   90.00
#
_symmetry.space_group_name_H-M   'P 1'
#
loop_
_entity.id
_entity.type
_entity.pdbx_description
1 polymer ?
#
loop_
_entity_poly.entity_id
_entity_poly.type
_entity_poly.pdbx_seq_one_letter_code
_entity_poly.pdbx_strand_id
1 'polypeptide(L)'
;MTKIVRNEIRKRGFFGHIFKWLFIAFNVLMVVWLIGYFKLVGDLFSSQSTGAARTGATLGGMIGTTVILWFWVLGDFILGILAFFTRGRLTIIEERIE
;
A
#
# COMPACT_ATOMS: atom_id res chain seq x y z
N MET A 1 -35.06 -32.79 -14.68
CA MET A 1 -34.22 -32.47 -13.50
C MET A 1 -33.94 -30.98 -13.56
N THR A 2 -34.55 -30.20 -12.69
CA THR A 2 -34.41 -28.73 -12.65
C THR A 2 -33.01 -28.37 -12.14
N LYS A 3 -32.27 -27.52 -12.86
CA LYS A 3 -30.91 -27.10 -12.50
C LYS A 3 -30.93 -25.63 -12.09
N ILE A 4 -30.50 -25.34 -10.84
CA ILE A 4 -30.38 -23.97 -10.32
C ILE A 4 -28.89 -23.60 -10.39
N VAL A 5 -28.57 -22.51 -11.10
CA VAL A 5 -27.20 -21.97 -11.16
C VAL A 5 -27.15 -20.67 -10.37
N ARG A 6 -26.31 -20.66 -9.32
CA ARG A 6 -26.07 -19.50 -8.46
C ARG A 6 -24.81 -18.78 -8.91
N ASN A 7 -24.97 -17.61 -9.53
CA ASN A 7 -23.86 -16.76 -9.93
C ASN A 7 -23.65 -15.63 -8.91
N GLU A 8 -22.48 -15.60 -8.28
CA GLU A 8 -22.06 -14.50 -7.41
C GLU A 8 -21.24 -13.49 -8.22
N ILE A 9 -21.83 -12.34 -8.58
CA ILE A 9 -21.12 -11.28 -9.27
C ILE A 9 -20.87 -10.13 -8.31
N ARG A 10 -19.62 -9.68 -8.23
CA ARG A 10 -19.21 -8.57 -7.35
C ARG A 10 -18.80 -7.36 -8.19
N LYS A 11 -19.76 -6.50 -8.54
CA LYS A 11 -19.46 -5.25 -9.28
C LYS A 11 -18.99 -4.16 -8.32
N ARG A 12 -17.73 -3.73 -8.44
CA ARG A 12 -17.22 -2.52 -7.76
C ARG A 12 -17.78 -1.27 -8.46
N GLY A 13 -18.21 -0.28 -7.68
CA GLY A 13 -18.61 1.03 -8.21
C GLY A 13 -17.42 1.90 -8.62
N PHE A 14 -17.71 3.05 -9.24
CA PHE A 14 -16.72 4.06 -9.69
C PHE A 14 -15.80 4.54 -8.56
N PHE A 15 -16.37 4.93 -7.41
CA PHE A 15 -15.59 5.33 -6.23
C PHE A 15 -14.64 4.22 -5.74
N GLY A 16 -15.07 2.95 -5.78
CA GLY A 16 -14.23 1.81 -5.41
C GLY A 16 -13.07 1.55 -6.37
N HIS A 17 -13.12 2.05 -7.60
CA HIS A 17 -11.97 2.05 -8.50
C HIS A 17 -11.00 3.17 -8.17
N ILE A 18 -11.49 4.38 -7.88
CA ILE A 18 -10.64 5.53 -7.49
C ILE A 18 -9.80 5.19 -6.26
N PHE A 19 -10.42 4.73 -5.17
CA PHE A 19 -9.67 4.39 -3.94
C PHE A 19 -8.72 3.22 -4.14
N LYS A 20 -9.06 2.25 -5.00
CA LYS A 20 -8.15 1.16 -5.35
C LYS A 20 -6.89 1.70 -6.05
N TRP A 21 -7.08 2.57 -7.04
CA TRP A 21 -5.96 3.16 -7.76
C TRP A 21 -5.13 4.09 -6.88
N LEU A 22 -5.77 4.87 -6.00
CA LEU A 22 -5.07 5.72 -5.03
C LEU A 22 -4.24 4.90 -4.04
N PHE A 23 -4.79 3.79 -3.53
CA PHE A 23 -4.07 2.86 -2.65
C PHE A 23 -2.83 2.28 -3.33
N ILE A 24 -2.97 1.83 -4.59
CA ILE A 24 -1.85 1.31 -5.38
C ILE A 24 -0.80 2.40 -5.64
N ALA A 25 -1.24 3.60 -6.06
CA ALA A 25 -0.34 4.71 -6.34
C ALA A 25 0.45 5.15 -5.10
N PHE A 26 -0.21 5.21 -3.94
CA PHE A 26 0.43 5.49 -2.66
C PHE A 26 1.51 4.43 -2.33
N ASN A 27 1.19 3.15 -2.47
CA ASN A 27 2.15 2.07 -2.21
C ASN A 27 3.39 2.16 -3.12
N VAL A 28 3.18 2.40 -4.42
CA VAL A 28 4.28 2.58 -5.37
C VAL A 28 5.14 3.80 -4.99
N LEU A 29 4.50 4.92 -4.64
CA LEU A 29 5.20 6.12 -4.18
C LEU A 29 6.04 5.82 -2.94
N MET A 30 5.51 5.09 -1.97
CA MET A 30 6.24 4.73 -0.75
C MET A 30 7.44 3.82 -1.02
N VAL A 31 7.31 2.84 -1.93
CA VAL A 31 8.44 2.00 -2.36
C VAL A 31 9.53 2.86 -2.99
N VAL A 32 9.17 3.74 -3.92
CA VAL A 32 10.13 4.63 -4.61
C VAL A 32 10.82 5.56 -3.60
N TRP A 33 10.06 6.11 -2.65
CA TRP A 33 10.59 6.98 -1.63
C TRP A 33 11.58 6.25 -0.71
N LEU A 34 11.25 5.03 -0.26
CA LEU A 34 12.13 4.22 0.58
C LEU A 34 13.44 3.86 -0.15
N ILE A 35 13.37 3.48 -1.42
CA ILE A 35 14.55 3.19 -2.24
C ILE A 35 15.42 4.44 -2.39
N GLY A 36 14.81 5.60 -2.70
CA GLY A 36 15.52 6.87 -2.82
C GLY A 36 16.19 7.29 -1.51
N TYR A 37 15.49 7.09 -0.38
CA TYR A 37 16.02 7.36 0.95
C TYR A 37 17.23 6.49 1.28
N PHE A 38 17.16 5.18 1.03
CA PHE A 38 18.29 4.28 1.29
C PHE A 38 19.52 4.58 0.45
N LYS A 39 19.34 5.03 -0.81
CA LYS A 39 20.47 5.51 -1.62
C LYS A 39 21.17 6.70 -0.95
N LEU A 40 20.39 7.69 -0.51
CA LEU A 40 20.92 8.89 0.15
C LEU A 40 21.65 8.56 1.46
N VAL A 41 21.06 7.69 2.30
CA VAL A 41 21.69 7.24 3.54
C VAL A 41 22.97 6.44 3.27
N GLY A 42 22.98 5.57 2.25
CA GLY A 42 24.15 4.80 1.85
C GLY A 42 25.30 5.69 1.41
N ASP A 43 25.03 6.71 0.58
CA ASP A 43 26.04 7.67 0.13
C ASP A 43 26.58 8.51 1.31
N LEU A 44 25.69 8.91 2.23
CA LEU A 44 26.07 9.64 3.43
C LEU A 44 27.00 8.79 4.31
N PHE A 45 26.68 7.53 4.56
CA PHE A 45 27.50 6.62 5.34
C PHE A 45 28.89 6.38 4.72
N SER A 46 28.92 6.23 3.40
CA SER A 46 30.14 5.95 2.61
C SER A 46 31.11 7.15 2.58
N SER A 47 30.57 8.37 2.63
CA SER A 47 31.33 9.62 2.56
C SER A 47 31.92 10.08 3.92
N GLN A 48 31.48 9.51 5.04
CA GLN A 48 32.00 9.90 6.36
C GLN A 48 33.33 9.20 6.68
N SER A 49 34.33 10.00 7.07
CA SER A 49 35.67 9.56 7.46
C SER A 49 35.86 9.36 8.97
N THR A 50 35.01 9.97 9.81
CA THR A 50 35.13 9.89 11.28
C THR A 50 34.13 8.90 11.88
N GLY A 51 34.54 8.21 12.95
CA GLY A 51 33.68 7.24 13.63
C GLY A 51 32.40 7.86 14.21
N ALA A 52 32.49 9.08 14.76
CA ALA A 52 31.34 9.80 15.28
C ALA A 52 30.31 10.15 14.18
N ALA A 53 30.78 10.66 13.03
CA ALA A 53 29.89 10.99 11.92
C ALA A 53 29.23 9.74 11.31
N ARG A 54 29.97 8.63 11.21
CA ARG A 54 29.43 7.35 10.74
C ARG A 54 28.36 6.79 11.68
N THR A 55 28.59 6.85 13.00
CA THR A 55 27.57 6.46 14.01
C THR A 55 26.33 7.35 13.93
N GLY A 56 26.51 8.66 13.77
CA GLY A 56 25.41 9.61 13.58
C GLY A 56 24.60 9.32 12.31
N ALA A 57 25.27 9.03 11.19
CA ALA A 57 24.61 8.65 9.93
C ALA A 57 23.79 7.36 10.08
N THR A 58 24.31 6.34 10.79
CA THR A 58 23.57 5.11 11.08
C THR A 58 22.32 5.37 11.91
N LEU A 59 22.46 6.11 13.03
CA LEU A 59 21.34 6.44 13.91
C LEU A 59 20.27 7.28 13.18
N GLY A 60 20.68 8.31 12.45
CA GLY A 60 19.79 9.11 11.62
C GLY A 60 19.10 8.29 10.53
N GLY A 61 19.83 7.36 9.92
CA GLY A 61 19.30 6.37 8.98
C GLY A 61 18.19 5.50 9.58
N MET A 62 18.42 4.96 10.78
CA MET A 62 17.42 4.14 11.48
C MET A 62 16.16 4.94 11.84
N ILE A 63 16.33 6.16 12.36
CA ILE A 63 15.21 7.02 12.73
C ILE A 63 14.38 7.39 11.48
N GLY A 64 15.03 7.85 10.41
CA GLY A 64 14.32 8.22 9.20
C GLY A 64 13.64 7.03 8.53
N THR A 65 14.28 5.85 8.52
CA THR A 65 13.63 4.60 8.06
C THR A 65 12.37 4.31 8.87
N THR A 66 12.46 4.41 10.20
CA THR A 66 11.32 4.14 11.09
C THR A 66 10.17 5.10 10.83
N VAL A 67 10.46 6.39 10.63
CA VAL A 67 9.45 7.41 10.30
C VAL A 67 8.77 7.11 8.96
N ILE A 68 9.54 6.76 7.91
CA ILE A 68 8.99 6.42 6.60
C ILE A 68 8.09 5.19 6.69
N LEU A 69 8.52 4.15 7.41
CA LEU A 69 7.72 2.94 7.59
C LEU A 69 6.44 3.19 8.39
N TRP A 70 6.49 3.99 9.46
CA TRP A 70 5.28 4.37 10.20
C TRP A 70 4.31 5.16 9.34
N PHE A 71 4.81 6.10 8.55
CA PHE A 71 3.99 6.87 7.61
C PHE A 71 3.35 5.95 6.56
N TRP A 72 4.09 4.96 6.07
CA TRP A 72 3.58 3.95 5.14
C TRP A 72 2.44 3.16 5.77
N VAL A 73 2.67 2.57 6.95
CA VAL A 73 1.66 1.75 7.65
C VAL A 73 0.39 2.54 7.92
N LEU A 74 0.50 3.78 8.38
CA LEU A 74 -0.65 4.63 8.64
C LEU A 74 -1.41 4.99 7.35
N GLY A 75 -0.69 5.33 6.28
CA GLY A 75 -1.30 5.61 4.99
C GLY A 75 -2.02 4.39 4.41
N ASP A 76 -1.40 3.22 4.48
CA ASP A 76 -1.99 1.95 4.05
C ASP A 76 -3.20 1.56 4.90
N PHE A 77 -3.15 1.81 6.20
CA PHE A 77 -4.29 1.56 7.09
C PHE A 77 -5.49 2.43 6.70
N ILE A 78 -5.28 3.74 6.51
CA ILE A 78 -6.35 4.68 6.14
C ILE A 78 -6.89 4.37 4.74
N LEU A 79 -6.03 4.31 3.73
CA LEU A 79 -6.42 4.06 2.35
C LEU A 79 -6.97 2.63 2.15
N GLY A 80 -6.42 1.66 2.87
CA GLY A 80 -6.88 0.27 2.86
C GLY A 80 -8.29 0.12 3.40
N ILE A 81 -8.60 0.81 4.51
CA ILE A 81 -9.96 0.87 5.06
C ILE A 81 -10.92 1.53 4.07
N LEU A 82 -10.54 2.67 3.47
CA LEU A 82 -11.37 3.36 2.47
C LEU A 82 -11.61 2.49 1.23
N ALA A 83 -10.58 1.81 0.74
CA ALA A 83 -10.68 0.88 -0.39
C ALA A 83 -11.52 -0.36 -0.05
N PHE A 84 -11.51 -0.81 1.20
CA PHE A 84 -12.34 -1.92 1.66
C PHE A 84 -13.81 -1.54 1.75
N PHE A 85 -14.14 -0.41 2.37
CA PHE A 85 -15.53 0.06 2.50
C PHE A 85 -16.16 0.40 1.16
N THR A 86 -15.37 0.83 0.18
CA THR A 86 -15.85 1.09 -1.18
C THR A 86 -15.89 -0.16 -2.07
N ARG A 87 -15.64 -1.37 -1.52
CA ARG A 87 -15.79 -2.62 -2.28
C ARG A 87 -17.26 -2.88 -2.57
N GLY A 88 -17.55 -3.18 -3.84
CA GLY A 88 -18.90 -3.48 -4.33
C GLY A 88 -19.61 -4.57 -3.54
N ARG A 89 -20.94 -4.41 -3.39
CA ARG A 89 -21.82 -5.42 -2.79
C ARG A 89 -21.80 -6.70 -3.62
N LEU A 90 -21.96 -7.83 -2.94
CA LEU A 90 -22.16 -9.13 -3.59
C LEU A 90 -23.60 -9.16 -4.11
N THR A 91 -23.76 -9.39 -5.40
CA THR A 91 -25.08 -9.63 -6.01
C THR A 91 -25.17 -11.11 -6.32
N ILE A 92 -26.13 -11.79 -5.69
CA ILE A 92 -26.44 -13.19 -5.96
C ILE A 92 -27.52 -13.18 -7.04
N ILE A 93 -27.20 -13.76 -8.21
CA ILE A 93 -28.15 -13.96 -9.30
C ILE A 93 -28.47 -15.44 -9.34
N GLU A 94 -29.75 -15.77 -9.12
CA GLU A 94 -30.27 -17.14 -9.24
C GLU A 94 -30.95 -17.26 -10.60
N GLU A 95 -30.40 -18.08 -11.49
CA GLU A 95 -30.97 -18.33 -12.81
C GLU A 95 -31.56 -19.75 -12.84
N ARG A 96 -32.84 -19.84 -13.19
CA ARG A 96 -33.55 -21.11 -13.42
C ARG A 96 -33.36 -21.49 -14.87
N ILE A 97 -32.63 -22.57 -15.12
CA ILE A 97 -32.45 -23.13 -16.47
C ILE A 97 -33.44 -24.30 -16.59
N GLU A 98 -34.42 -24.17 -17.50
CA GLU A 98 -35.37 -25.24 -17.87
C GLU A 98 -34.76 -26.21 -18.88
#